data_AF-A0A9D3XV84-F1
#
_entry.id   AF-A0A9D3XV84-F1
#
_cell.length_a   1.000
_cell.length_b   1.000
_cell.length_c   1.000
_cell.angle_alpha   90.00
_cell.angle_beta   90.00
_cell.angle_gamma   90.00
#
_symmetry.space_group_name_H-M   'P 1'
#
loop_
_entity.id
_entity.type
_entity.pdbx_description
1 polymer ?
#
loop_
_entity_poly.entity_id
_entity_poly.type
_entity_poly.pdbx_seq_one_letter_code
_entity_poly.pdbx_strand_id
1 'polypeptide(L)'
;VCLRSGCCLSNCTIKPGAGCISGLCCKNCQFHRQGKICRESIGECDLPEYCNGTSDWCPEDVFKQDGTPCGDNDSCFQGRCRMNRIHCVLYFCLVIFLVLSSPLAAAHLAPLNCFKAVNTKGDRCGNCGGDGLTYNKCQDNDVLCGRLQCVNVKKIPQMKSLGSIVQTPVDDILCWGTEFHSGRDTVDVGSVGDGTACGDNKICINRTCVNIKILDYDCNYTKCSNRG
;
A
#
# COMPACT_ATOMS: atom_id res chain seq x y z
N VAL A 1 -9.87 -30.61 -7.06
CA VAL A 1 -8.52 -30.42 -6.45
C VAL A 1 -7.95 -31.75 -5.96
N CYS A 2 -8.65 -32.49 -5.10
CA CYS A 2 -8.18 -33.76 -4.50
C CYS A 2 -7.59 -34.78 -5.50
N LEU A 3 -8.37 -35.21 -6.50
CA LEU A 3 -7.94 -36.21 -7.51
C LEU A 3 -6.73 -35.76 -8.36
N ARG A 4 -6.57 -34.46 -8.57
CA ARG A 4 -5.50 -33.88 -9.42
C ARG A 4 -4.14 -33.87 -8.71
N SER A 5 -4.13 -33.87 -7.37
CA SER A 5 -2.91 -33.84 -6.55
C SER A 5 -2.16 -35.18 -6.52
N GLY A 6 -2.84 -36.29 -6.86
CA GLY A 6 -2.30 -37.63 -6.65
C GLY A 6 -2.22 -38.08 -5.19
N CYS A 7 -2.58 -37.22 -4.22
CA CYS A 7 -2.53 -37.50 -2.78
C CYS A 7 -3.89 -37.92 -2.19
N CYS A 8 -4.95 -37.93 -2.99
CA CYS A 8 -6.29 -38.38 -2.59
C CYS A 8 -6.74 -39.63 -3.36
N LEU A 9 -7.71 -40.33 -2.78
CA LEU A 9 -8.52 -41.35 -3.41
C LEU A 9 -9.71 -40.73 -4.17
N SER A 10 -10.39 -41.54 -4.98
CA SER A 10 -11.54 -41.10 -5.81
C SER A 10 -12.79 -40.73 -5.02
N ASN A 11 -12.88 -41.18 -3.77
CA ASN A 11 -13.91 -40.82 -2.79
C ASN A 11 -13.59 -39.53 -2.02
N CYS A 12 -12.59 -38.75 -2.46
CA CYS A 12 -12.14 -37.52 -1.82
C CYS A 12 -11.54 -37.68 -0.41
N THR A 13 -11.08 -38.88 -0.04
CA THR A 13 -10.30 -39.07 1.18
C THR A 13 -8.79 -39.02 0.90
N ILE A 14 -8.01 -38.58 1.88
CA ILE A 14 -6.54 -38.61 1.82
C ILE A 14 -6.05 -40.07 1.67
N LYS A 15 -5.00 -40.28 0.88
CA LYS A 15 -4.37 -41.60 0.74
C LYS A 15 -3.69 -42.01 2.06
N PRO A 16 -3.67 -43.31 2.41
CA PRO A 16 -2.92 -43.79 3.57
C PRO A 16 -1.46 -43.31 3.53
N GLY A 17 -0.99 -42.72 4.64
CA GLY A 17 0.36 -42.19 4.77
C GLY A 17 0.59 -40.81 4.18
N ALA A 18 -0.37 -40.18 3.49
CA ALA A 18 -0.26 -38.79 3.07
C ALA A 18 -0.64 -37.83 4.21
N GLY A 19 0.21 -36.83 4.47
CA GLY A 19 -0.04 -35.76 5.44
C GLY A 19 -0.79 -34.56 4.84
N CYS A 20 -0.67 -34.33 3.54
CA CYS A 20 -1.26 -33.16 2.86
C CYS A 20 -1.72 -33.47 1.43
N ILE A 21 -2.53 -32.56 0.87
CA ILE A 21 -3.07 -32.65 -0.50
C ILE A 21 -2.49 -31.56 -1.41
N SER A 22 -2.43 -30.32 -0.93
CA SER A 22 -2.07 -29.14 -1.74
C SER A 22 -1.57 -28.01 -0.85
N GLY A 23 -1.06 -26.93 -1.44
CA GLY A 23 -0.60 -25.76 -0.69
C GLY A 23 0.92 -25.62 -0.69
N LEU A 24 1.39 -24.43 -0.32
CA LEU A 24 2.81 -24.05 -0.40
C LEU A 24 3.70 -24.85 0.57
N CYS A 25 3.12 -25.42 1.61
CA CYS A 25 3.80 -26.27 2.59
C CYS A 25 3.57 -27.77 2.35
N CYS A 26 3.11 -28.17 1.16
CA CYS A 26 2.90 -29.57 0.80
C CYS A 26 3.84 -30.01 -0.33
N LYS A 27 4.62 -31.08 -0.09
CA LYS A 27 5.49 -31.68 -1.12
C LYS A 27 5.41 -33.19 -1.06
N ASN A 28 5.16 -33.83 -2.20
CA ASN A 28 5.04 -35.28 -2.33
C ASN A 28 4.08 -35.89 -1.29
N CYS A 29 2.91 -35.25 -1.10
CA CYS A 29 1.88 -35.63 -0.13
C CYS A 29 2.33 -35.58 1.36
N GLN A 30 3.45 -34.92 1.66
CA GLN A 30 3.95 -34.72 3.02
C GLN A 30 4.10 -33.23 3.34
N PHE A 31 3.92 -32.86 4.60
CA PHE A 31 4.21 -31.51 5.05
C PHE A 31 5.69 -31.19 4.86
N HIS A 32 5.98 -29.97 4.43
CA HIS A 32 7.32 -29.42 4.48
C HIS A 32 7.81 -29.37 5.94
N ARG A 33 9.11 -29.57 6.15
CA ARG A 33 9.71 -29.43 7.48
C ARG A 33 9.52 -28.02 8.01
N GLN A 34 9.44 -27.92 9.34
CA GLN A 34 9.41 -26.63 10.03
C GLN A 34 10.59 -25.76 9.59
N GLY A 35 10.33 -24.47 9.34
CA GLY A 35 11.36 -23.50 8.93
C GLY A 35 11.61 -23.44 7.42
N LYS A 36 10.86 -24.18 6.59
CA LYS A 36 10.87 -23.95 5.14
C LYS A 36 10.11 -22.66 4.80
N ILE A 37 10.79 -21.70 4.18
CA ILE A 37 10.13 -20.49 3.65
C ILE A 37 9.05 -20.89 2.64
N CYS A 38 7.83 -20.40 2.87
CA CYS A 38 6.69 -20.57 1.97
C CYS A 38 6.23 -19.24 1.35
N ARG A 39 6.56 -18.11 1.96
CA ARG A 39 6.42 -16.78 1.37
C ARG A 39 7.66 -15.95 1.70
N GLU A 40 8.27 -15.37 0.67
CA GLU A 40 9.38 -14.44 0.82
C GLU A 40 8.86 -13.06 1.23
N SER A 41 9.67 -12.31 1.99
CA SER A 41 9.38 -10.91 2.30
C SER A 41 9.43 -10.06 1.02
N ILE A 42 8.44 -9.17 0.85
CA ILE A 42 8.36 -8.26 -0.29
C ILE A 42 9.02 -6.89 -0.03
N GLY A 43 9.51 -6.64 1.18
CA GLY A 43 10.14 -5.37 1.55
C GLY A 43 10.52 -5.28 3.01
N GLU A 44 11.19 -4.20 3.40
CA GLU A 44 11.76 -4.05 4.76
C GLU A 44 10.72 -4.06 5.89
N CYS A 45 9.44 -3.78 5.61
CA CYS A 45 8.35 -3.80 6.58
C CYS A 45 7.63 -5.15 6.68
N ASP A 46 7.96 -6.08 5.80
CA ASP A 46 7.28 -7.36 5.65
C ASP A 46 8.15 -8.51 6.18
N LEU A 47 7.55 -9.51 6.83
CA LEU A 47 8.27 -10.65 7.39
C LEU A 47 8.07 -11.88 6.51
N PRO A 48 9.08 -12.74 6.31
CA PRO A 48 8.87 -14.00 5.61
C PRO A 48 8.11 -15.00 6.50
N GLU A 49 7.26 -15.83 5.90
CA GLU A 49 6.59 -16.94 6.59
C GLU A 49 7.25 -18.28 6.29
N TYR A 50 7.20 -19.11 7.32
CA TYR A 50 7.81 -20.41 7.35
C TYR A 50 6.75 -21.48 7.64
N CYS A 51 6.79 -22.57 6.89
CA CYS A 51 6.00 -23.75 7.19
C CYS A 51 6.24 -24.20 8.64
N ASN A 52 5.17 -24.53 9.34
CA ASN A 52 5.21 -24.98 10.74
C ASN A 52 5.46 -26.50 10.89
N GLY A 53 5.40 -27.26 9.78
CA GLY A 53 5.56 -28.72 9.80
C GLY A 53 4.27 -29.52 10.04
N THR A 54 3.14 -28.85 10.27
CA THR A 54 1.87 -29.48 10.65
C THR A 54 0.69 -29.04 9.77
N SER A 55 0.91 -28.07 8.88
CA SER A 55 -0.08 -27.53 7.94
C SER A 55 0.45 -27.59 6.51
N ASP A 56 -0.46 -27.75 5.55
CA ASP A 56 -0.20 -27.73 4.12
C ASP A 56 -0.25 -26.31 3.54
N TRP A 57 -0.92 -25.40 4.25
CA TRP A 57 -0.92 -23.97 3.98
C TRP A 57 0.24 -23.25 4.67
N CYS A 58 0.75 -22.23 3.99
CA CYS A 58 1.62 -21.24 4.60
C CYS A 58 0.83 -20.52 5.71
N PRO A 59 1.45 -20.17 6.85
CA PRO A 59 0.81 -19.36 7.88
C PRO A 59 0.26 -18.03 7.33
N GLU A 60 -0.56 -17.35 8.14
CA GLU A 60 -1.03 -16.01 7.81
C GLU A 60 0.14 -15.05 7.59
N ASP A 61 -0.04 -14.15 6.63
CA ASP A 61 0.91 -13.09 6.28
C ASP A 61 1.04 -12.12 7.46
N VAL A 62 2.25 -12.01 7.99
CA VAL A 62 2.59 -11.11 9.11
C VAL A 62 3.65 -10.12 8.69
N PHE A 63 3.61 -8.95 9.31
CA PHE A 63 4.54 -7.87 9.02
C PHE A 63 5.06 -7.24 10.31
N LYS A 64 6.10 -6.41 10.19
CA LYS A 64 6.64 -5.64 11.31
C LYS A 64 5.55 -4.71 11.85
N GLN A 65 5.55 -4.49 13.16
CA GLN A 65 4.57 -3.63 13.82
C GLN A 65 4.53 -2.25 13.13
N ASP A 66 3.31 -1.72 12.97
CA ASP A 66 3.12 -0.37 12.46
C ASP A 66 3.91 0.64 13.32
N GLY A 67 4.55 1.60 12.66
CA GLY A 67 5.46 2.55 13.30
C GLY A 67 6.93 2.10 13.34
N THR A 68 7.24 0.86 12.93
CA THR A 68 8.64 0.44 12.76
C THR A 68 9.34 1.36 11.76
N PRO A 69 10.52 1.93 12.08
CA PRO A 69 11.25 2.80 11.15
C PRO A 69 11.61 2.07 9.83
N CYS A 70 11.47 2.77 8.71
CA CYS A 70 11.80 2.26 7.38
C CYS A 70 12.32 3.39 6.47
N GLY A 71 13.23 3.07 5.53
CA GLY A 71 13.89 4.08 4.69
C GLY A 71 14.62 5.16 5.49
N ASP A 72 14.62 6.40 5.00
CA ASP A 72 15.36 7.50 5.61
C ASP A 72 14.60 8.17 6.78
N ASN A 73 13.27 8.29 6.68
CA ASN A 73 12.42 9.01 7.65
C ASN A 73 10.94 8.57 7.63
N ASP A 74 10.66 7.37 7.10
CA ASP A 74 9.30 6.85 6.99
C ASP A 74 9.06 5.76 8.05
N SER A 75 7.82 5.27 8.11
CA SER A 75 7.44 4.20 9.04
C SER A 75 6.60 3.15 8.35
N CYS A 76 6.75 1.91 8.81
CA CYS A 76 5.95 0.79 8.36
C CYS A 76 4.49 1.01 8.72
N PHE A 77 3.61 0.74 7.77
CA PHE A 77 2.17 0.71 7.98
C PHE A 77 1.56 -0.38 7.11
N GLN A 78 0.93 -1.38 7.74
CA GLN A 78 0.34 -2.55 7.09
C GLN A 78 1.34 -3.27 6.15
N GLY A 79 2.54 -3.54 6.67
CA GLY A 79 3.58 -4.28 5.96
C GLY A 79 4.27 -3.56 4.81
N ARG A 80 4.01 -2.26 4.63
CA ARG A 80 4.65 -1.44 3.60
C ARG A 80 5.35 -0.24 4.20
N CYS A 81 6.51 0.11 3.63
CA CYS A 81 7.14 1.39 3.91
C CYS A 81 6.44 2.47 3.06
N ARG A 82 5.63 3.30 3.71
CA ARG A 82 4.80 4.32 3.02
C ARG A 82 5.64 5.55 2.67
N MET A 83 6.52 5.40 1.68
CA MET A 83 7.36 6.50 1.21
C MET A 83 6.53 7.58 0.49
N ASN A 84 6.74 8.83 0.87
CA ASN A 84 6.05 10.02 0.33
C ASN A 84 6.18 10.19 -1.21
N ARG A 85 7.20 9.60 -1.84
CA ARG A 85 7.45 9.71 -3.29
C ARG A 85 6.74 8.62 -4.12
N ILE A 86 6.43 7.49 -3.51
CA ILE A 86 6.01 6.29 -4.25
C ILE A 86 4.62 6.50 -4.85
N HIS A 87 3.66 7.15 -4.19
CA HIS A 87 2.31 7.27 -4.77
C HIS A 87 2.22 8.18 -6.01
N CYS A 88 2.92 9.32 -6.08
CA CYS A 88 2.89 10.16 -7.31
C CYS A 88 3.56 9.48 -8.50
N VAL A 89 4.71 8.83 -8.26
CA VAL A 89 5.43 8.06 -9.28
C VAL A 89 4.64 6.80 -9.66
N LEU A 90 4.02 6.11 -8.70
CA LEU A 90 3.19 4.95 -9.05
C LEU A 90 1.92 5.37 -9.78
N TYR A 91 1.25 6.45 -9.37
CA TYR A 91 -0.02 6.84 -9.98
C TYR A 91 0.16 7.44 -11.39
N PHE A 92 1.11 8.37 -11.55
CA PHE A 92 1.37 9.03 -12.82
C PHE A 92 2.47 8.32 -13.65
N CYS A 93 3.24 7.38 -13.08
CA CYS A 93 4.26 6.59 -13.80
C CYS A 93 4.10 5.05 -13.78
N LEU A 94 3.21 4.38 -13.01
CA LEU A 94 2.88 2.94 -13.22
C LEU A 94 1.94 2.71 -14.42
N VAL A 95 2.14 3.43 -15.52
CA VAL A 95 1.85 2.84 -16.84
C VAL A 95 3.15 2.61 -17.62
N ILE A 96 4.30 2.79 -16.96
CA ILE A 96 5.61 2.41 -17.47
C ILE A 96 6.10 1.22 -16.63
N PHE A 97 5.56 0.05 -16.96
CA PHE A 97 6.35 -1.17 -16.87
C PHE A 97 7.60 -0.93 -17.72
N LEU A 98 8.78 -1.00 -17.10
CA LEU A 98 10.10 -1.01 -17.74
C LEU A 98 10.54 0.34 -18.35
N VAL A 99 11.86 0.60 -18.32
CA VAL A 99 12.63 1.68 -18.99
C VAL A 99 13.26 2.63 -17.96
N LEU A 100 14.45 2.29 -17.46
CA LEU A 100 15.75 2.69 -18.04
C LEU A 100 15.87 4.22 -18.18
N SER A 101 16.78 4.78 -17.37
CA SER A 101 17.61 5.94 -17.73
C SER A 101 16.95 7.33 -17.74
N SER A 102 16.75 7.96 -16.58
CA SER A 102 17.10 9.38 -16.31
C SER A 102 16.56 9.88 -14.95
N PRO A 103 17.40 10.36 -14.01
CA PRO A 103 16.96 10.78 -12.67
C PRO A 103 16.28 12.16 -12.58
N LEU A 104 16.25 12.96 -13.65
CA LEU A 104 16.12 14.42 -13.48
C LEU A 104 14.75 15.06 -13.78
N ALA A 105 13.70 14.33 -14.16
CA ALA A 105 12.38 14.95 -14.38
C ALA A 105 11.19 13.98 -14.33
N ALA A 106 11.11 13.15 -13.29
CA ALA A 106 9.92 12.35 -13.03
C ALA A 106 8.85 13.17 -12.26
N ALA A 107 7.59 12.78 -12.40
CA ALA A 107 6.51 13.32 -11.60
C ALA A 107 6.77 13.04 -10.11
N HIS A 108 6.49 14.00 -9.25
CA HIS A 108 6.69 13.86 -7.80
C HIS A 108 5.62 14.60 -7.02
N LEU A 109 5.63 14.43 -5.70
CA LEU A 109 4.69 15.08 -4.79
C LEU A 109 4.70 16.60 -4.99
N ALA A 110 3.52 17.19 -5.08
CA ALA A 110 3.36 18.62 -5.20
C ALA A 110 3.72 19.33 -3.88
N PRO A 111 4.07 20.64 -3.94
CA PRO A 111 4.22 21.44 -2.74
C PRO A 111 2.90 21.65 -1.98
N LEU A 112 3.00 22.02 -0.70
CA LEU A 112 1.86 22.17 0.21
C LEU A 112 0.77 23.13 -0.31
N ASN A 113 1.13 24.17 -1.07
CA ASN A 113 0.15 25.10 -1.65
C ASN A 113 -0.80 24.41 -2.63
N CYS A 114 -0.34 23.44 -3.44
CA CYS A 114 -1.22 22.62 -4.28
C CYS A 114 -2.26 21.86 -3.44
N PHE A 115 -1.78 21.17 -2.39
CA PHE A 115 -2.66 20.43 -1.47
C PHE A 115 -3.67 21.36 -0.80
N LYS A 116 -3.22 22.50 -0.27
CA LYS A 116 -4.12 23.49 0.35
C LYS A 116 -5.15 24.03 -0.63
N ALA A 117 -4.73 24.47 -1.82
CA ALA A 117 -5.62 25.09 -2.79
C ALA A 117 -6.71 24.14 -3.29
N VAL A 118 -6.36 22.85 -3.47
CA VAL A 118 -7.27 21.83 -4.01
C VAL A 118 -8.09 21.17 -2.90
N ASN A 119 -7.46 20.63 -1.85
CA ASN A 119 -8.15 19.81 -0.85
C ASN A 119 -9.05 20.59 0.10
N THR A 120 -8.86 21.91 0.23
CA THR A 120 -9.77 22.79 0.98
C THR A 120 -11.02 23.20 0.16
N LYS A 121 -11.16 22.76 -1.09
CA LYS A 121 -12.39 23.00 -1.87
C LYS A 121 -13.54 22.11 -1.42
N GLY A 122 -13.27 20.85 -1.10
CA GLY A 122 -14.32 19.88 -0.76
C GLY A 122 -15.18 19.56 -1.97
N ASP A 123 -14.55 19.34 -3.12
CA ASP A 123 -15.20 18.93 -4.37
C ASP A 123 -14.61 17.61 -4.87
N ARG A 124 -15.04 17.11 -6.03
CA ARG A 124 -14.57 15.84 -6.59
C ARG A 124 -13.06 15.76 -6.84
N CYS A 125 -12.35 16.89 -6.93
CA CYS A 125 -10.93 16.98 -7.26
C CYS A 125 -10.06 17.14 -6.02
N GLY A 126 -10.63 17.71 -4.95
CA GLY A 126 -9.93 17.96 -3.69
C GLY A 126 -10.84 17.84 -2.48
N ASN A 127 -10.60 16.82 -1.66
CA ASN A 127 -11.39 16.50 -0.47
C ASN A 127 -10.64 15.55 0.47
N CYS A 128 -11.18 15.44 1.69
CA CYS A 128 -10.79 14.48 2.71
C CYS A 128 -11.87 13.39 2.83
N GLY A 129 -12.22 12.79 1.69
CA GLY A 129 -13.23 11.73 1.60
C GLY A 129 -14.63 12.23 1.24
N GLY A 130 -15.58 11.29 1.21
CA GLY A 130 -16.95 11.52 0.77
C GLY A 130 -17.61 10.22 0.29
N ASP A 131 -18.88 10.29 -0.08
CA ASP A 131 -19.64 9.16 -0.66
C ASP A 131 -19.64 9.16 -2.19
N GLY A 132 -18.91 10.10 -2.81
CA GLY A 132 -18.82 10.32 -4.26
C GLY A 132 -19.93 11.21 -4.84
N LEU A 133 -20.94 11.57 -4.03
CA LEU A 133 -21.94 12.59 -4.33
C LEU A 133 -21.64 13.88 -3.55
N THR A 134 -21.29 13.72 -2.28
CA THR A 134 -20.89 14.74 -1.33
C THR A 134 -19.42 14.55 -0.97
N TYR A 135 -18.68 15.64 -0.87
CA TYR A 135 -17.26 15.63 -0.60
C TYR A 135 -16.94 16.47 0.63
N ASN A 136 -16.09 15.93 1.51
CA ASN A 136 -15.68 16.60 2.73
C ASN A 136 -14.52 17.55 2.42
N LYS A 137 -14.68 18.83 2.75
CA LYS A 137 -13.58 19.79 2.73
C LYS A 137 -12.54 19.41 3.79
N CYS A 138 -11.26 19.40 3.41
CA CYS A 138 -10.17 19.21 4.37
C CYS A 138 -9.99 20.43 5.27
N GLN A 139 -9.62 20.18 6.53
CA GLN A 139 -9.04 21.19 7.39
C GLN A 139 -7.59 21.46 6.97
N ASP A 140 -7.05 22.63 7.32
CA ASP A 140 -5.69 23.02 6.92
C ASP A 140 -4.60 22.04 7.37
N ASN A 141 -4.80 21.38 8.51
CA ASN A 141 -3.87 20.37 9.02
C ASN A 141 -3.96 19.03 8.29
N ASP A 142 -5.07 18.76 7.60
CA ASP A 142 -5.39 17.47 6.98
C ASP A 142 -5.22 17.49 5.46
N VAL A 143 -4.89 18.64 4.87
CA VAL A 143 -4.77 18.80 3.42
C VAL A 143 -3.79 17.83 2.78
N LEU A 144 -2.77 17.36 3.50
CA LEU A 144 -1.82 16.36 3.00
C LEU A 144 -2.35 14.92 3.04
N CYS A 145 -3.50 14.69 3.70
CA CYS A 145 -4.17 13.39 3.83
C CYS A 145 -5.45 13.29 2.99
N GLY A 146 -5.76 14.34 2.21
CA GLY A 146 -6.87 14.36 1.27
C GLY A 146 -6.52 13.66 -0.05
N ARG A 147 -6.70 14.37 -1.15
CA ARG A 147 -6.31 13.87 -2.48
C ARG A 147 -4.86 14.16 -2.80
N LEU A 148 -4.24 13.20 -3.47
CA LEU A 148 -2.87 13.28 -3.91
C LEU A 148 -2.72 14.39 -4.96
N GLN A 149 -1.72 15.24 -4.77
CA GLN A 149 -1.31 16.26 -5.73
C GLN A 149 0.13 16.01 -6.15
N CYS A 150 0.39 16.09 -7.45
CA CYS A 150 1.70 15.88 -8.06
C CYS A 150 2.07 17.05 -8.98
N VAL A 151 3.36 17.19 -9.30
CA VAL A 151 3.88 18.18 -10.25
C VAL A 151 4.81 17.50 -11.25
N ASN A 152 5.19 18.23 -12.31
CA ASN A 152 6.10 17.76 -13.35
C ASN A 152 5.58 16.51 -14.11
N VAL A 153 4.26 16.41 -14.28
CA VAL A 153 3.63 15.35 -15.08
C VAL A 153 3.76 15.71 -16.56
N LYS A 154 4.61 14.96 -17.29
CA LYS A 154 4.91 15.21 -18.72
C LYS A 154 4.07 14.37 -19.67
N LYS A 155 3.58 13.21 -19.22
CA LYS A 155 2.78 12.28 -20.02
C LYS A 155 1.60 11.79 -19.21
N ILE A 156 0.41 11.93 -19.78
CA ILE A 156 -0.84 11.46 -19.19
C ILE A 156 -1.03 9.98 -19.59
N PRO A 157 -1.12 9.04 -18.64
CA PRO A 157 -1.40 7.65 -18.97
C PRO A 157 -2.80 7.49 -19.59
N GLN A 158 -2.94 6.58 -20.57
CA GLN A 158 -4.27 6.18 -21.05
C GLN A 158 -4.93 5.27 -20.00
N MET A 159 -5.74 5.87 -19.12
CA MET A 159 -6.44 5.16 -18.06
C MET A 159 -7.81 4.70 -18.57
N LYS A 160 -7.98 3.38 -18.78
CA LYS A 160 -9.25 2.82 -19.27
C LYS A 160 -10.35 2.73 -18.21
N SER A 161 -10.01 2.82 -16.91
CA SER A 161 -10.95 2.56 -15.81
C SER A 161 -10.65 3.31 -14.50
N LEU A 162 -9.81 4.34 -14.55
CA LEU A 162 -9.41 5.11 -13.36
C LEU A 162 -9.74 6.58 -13.65
N GLY A 163 -10.19 7.31 -12.63
CA GLY A 163 -10.79 8.64 -12.73
C GLY A 163 -10.04 9.66 -13.60
N SER A 164 -10.74 10.73 -13.99
CA SER A 164 -10.18 11.80 -14.83
C SER A 164 -8.98 12.47 -14.16
N ILE A 165 -7.95 12.77 -14.96
CA ILE A 165 -6.81 13.58 -14.52
C ILE A 165 -7.18 15.05 -14.61
N VAL A 166 -6.88 15.79 -13.54
CA VAL A 166 -7.21 17.22 -13.40
C VAL A 166 -5.93 18.00 -13.22
N GLN A 167 -5.83 19.10 -13.96
CA GLN A 167 -4.76 20.08 -13.85
C GLN A 167 -5.32 21.34 -13.18
N THR A 168 -4.72 21.75 -12.07
CA THR A 168 -5.11 22.96 -11.34
C THR A 168 -3.91 23.91 -11.29
N PRO A 169 -3.98 25.08 -11.96
CA PRO A 169 -2.98 26.13 -11.78
C PRO A 169 -3.08 26.71 -10.37
N VAL A 170 -1.98 26.71 -9.63
CA VAL A 170 -1.85 27.33 -8.30
C VAL A 170 -0.56 28.12 -8.30
N ASP A 171 -0.67 29.44 -8.23
CA ASP A 171 0.46 30.35 -8.48
C ASP A 171 1.11 30.05 -9.85
N ASP A 172 2.43 29.88 -9.89
CA ASP A 172 3.19 29.48 -11.10
C ASP A 172 3.36 27.95 -11.23
N ILE A 173 2.62 27.16 -10.44
CA ILE A 173 2.74 25.70 -10.40
C ILE A 173 1.48 25.06 -10.99
N LEU A 174 1.69 24.09 -11.89
CA LEU A 174 0.62 23.25 -12.38
C LEU A 174 0.52 21.99 -11.50
N CYS A 175 -0.50 21.96 -10.64
CA CYS A 175 -0.79 20.83 -9.76
C CYS A 175 -1.63 19.80 -10.52
N TRP A 176 -1.31 18.53 -10.34
CA TRP A 176 -1.97 17.40 -11.01
C TRP A 176 -2.56 16.46 -9.98
N GLY A 177 -3.83 16.12 -10.12
CA GLY A 177 -4.53 15.16 -9.28
C GLY A 177 -5.58 14.41 -10.08
N THR A 178 -6.46 13.69 -9.40
CA THR A 178 -7.58 13.01 -10.06
C THR A 178 -8.91 13.21 -9.36
N GLU A 179 -9.95 13.11 -10.17
CA GLU A 179 -11.33 13.00 -9.69
C GLU A 179 -11.59 11.59 -9.16
N PHE A 180 -12.64 11.47 -8.33
CA PHE A 180 -13.16 10.17 -7.89
C PHE A 180 -14.66 10.27 -7.88
N HIS A 181 -15.29 9.25 -8.44
CA HIS A 181 -16.72 9.13 -8.59
C HIS A 181 -17.13 7.71 -8.18
N SER A 182 -17.88 7.58 -7.08
CA SER A 182 -18.21 6.26 -6.50
C SER A 182 -19.02 5.34 -7.43
N GLY A 183 -19.68 5.88 -8.45
CA GLY A 183 -20.40 5.11 -9.48
C GLY A 183 -19.55 4.66 -10.68
N ARG A 184 -18.33 5.16 -10.83
CA ARG A 184 -17.43 4.85 -11.96
C ARG A 184 -16.13 4.18 -11.51
N ASP A 185 -15.62 4.59 -10.36
CA ASP A 185 -14.35 4.14 -9.83
C ASP A 185 -14.57 3.05 -8.79
N THR A 186 -13.94 1.89 -8.98
CA THR A 186 -14.02 0.76 -8.04
C THR A 186 -13.02 0.89 -6.89
N VAL A 187 -11.97 1.68 -7.07
CA VAL A 187 -10.90 1.94 -6.10
C VAL A 187 -10.48 3.40 -6.20
N ASP A 188 -10.48 4.12 -5.08
CA ASP A 188 -10.00 5.50 -5.00
C ASP A 188 -8.47 5.54 -4.95
N VAL A 189 -7.88 5.51 -6.14
CA VAL A 189 -6.43 5.52 -6.36
C VAL A 189 -5.82 6.93 -6.32
N GLY A 190 -6.64 7.98 -6.36
CA GLY A 190 -6.23 9.39 -6.31
C GLY A 190 -6.01 9.93 -4.90
N SER A 191 -6.13 9.05 -3.92
CA SER A 191 -6.25 9.39 -2.52
C SER A 191 -4.98 9.05 -1.75
N VAL A 192 -4.60 9.93 -0.82
CA VAL A 192 -3.47 9.65 0.06
C VAL A 192 -3.87 8.51 1.00
N GLY A 193 -3.11 7.42 0.92
CA GLY A 193 -3.37 6.22 1.71
C GLY A 193 -2.95 6.38 3.16
N ASP A 194 -3.58 5.58 4.02
CA ASP A 194 -3.24 5.53 5.44
C ASP A 194 -1.78 5.08 5.66
N GLY A 195 -1.17 5.63 6.72
CA GLY A 195 0.23 5.45 7.06
C GLY A 195 1.21 6.37 6.31
N THR A 196 0.75 7.13 5.31
CA THR A 196 1.61 8.13 4.64
C THR A 196 1.95 9.28 5.58
N ALA A 197 3.20 9.73 5.61
CA ALA A 197 3.61 10.84 6.46
C ALA A 197 2.98 12.16 6.00
N CYS A 198 2.55 12.97 6.96
CA CYS A 198 1.91 14.28 6.70
C CYS A 198 2.53 15.42 7.51
N GLY A 199 3.65 15.14 8.17
CA GLY A 199 4.43 16.10 8.97
C GLY A 199 5.34 15.36 9.95
N ASP A 200 6.10 16.13 10.72
CA ASP A 200 7.02 15.56 11.70
C ASP A 200 6.27 14.74 12.76
N ASN A 201 6.60 13.45 12.88
CA ASN A 201 5.92 12.49 13.74
C ASN A 201 4.40 12.42 13.50
N LYS A 202 3.95 12.62 12.26
CA LYS A 202 2.53 12.54 11.89
C LYS A 202 2.30 11.70 10.65
N ILE A 203 1.18 11.01 10.64
CA ILE A 203 0.75 10.14 9.54
C ILE A 203 -0.73 10.39 9.22
N CYS A 204 -1.11 10.04 7.99
CA CYS A 204 -2.50 10.03 7.56
C CYS A 204 -3.20 8.79 8.08
N ILE A 205 -4.32 8.98 8.77
CA ILE A 205 -5.25 7.90 9.12
C ILE A 205 -6.65 8.41 8.88
N ASN A 206 -7.42 7.67 8.08
CA ASN A 206 -8.79 8.01 7.72
C ASN A 206 -8.93 9.49 7.32
N ARG A 207 -8.07 9.93 6.39
CA ARG A 207 -8.05 11.30 5.82
C ARG A 207 -7.66 12.42 6.79
N THR A 208 -7.15 12.09 7.97
CA THR A 208 -6.76 13.05 8.99
C THR A 208 -5.27 12.93 9.28
N CYS A 209 -4.57 14.06 9.48
CA CYS A 209 -3.16 14.08 9.83
C CYS A 209 -2.97 14.01 11.34
N VAL A 210 -2.68 12.82 11.84
CA VAL A 210 -2.64 12.48 13.26
C VAL A 210 -1.23 12.18 13.73
N ASN A 211 -0.99 12.26 15.05
CA ASN A 211 0.32 11.95 15.62
C ASN A 211 0.61 10.45 15.53
N ILE A 212 1.83 10.07 15.11
CA ILE A 212 2.23 8.66 14.90
C ILE A 212 2.13 7.80 16.17
N LYS A 213 2.11 8.41 17.37
CA LYS A 213 1.95 7.71 18.66
C LYS A 213 0.68 6.86 18.75
N ILE A 214 -0.34 7.11 17.93
CA ILE A 214 -1.55 6.28 17.89
C ILE A 214 -1.27 4.83 17.46
N LEU A 215 -0.14 4.57 16.80
CA LEU A 215 0.26 3.23 16.39
C LEU A 215 0.81 2.40 17.56
N ASP A 216 1.04 3.02 18.71
CA ASP A 216 1.55 2.40 19.93
C ASP A 216 2.80 1.53 19.68
N TYR A 217 3.69 2.03 18.83
CA TYR A 217 4.92 1.33 18.48
C TYR A 217 5.81 1.18 19.71
N ASP A 218 6.07 -0.08 20.07
CA ASP A 218 6.93 -0.43 21.18
C ASP A 218 7.92 -1.57 20.84
N CYS A 219 7.83 -2.15 19.64
CA CYS A 219 8.73 -3.17 19.12
C CYS A 219 10.06 -2.59 18.61
N ASN A 220 10.81 -1.95 19.49
CA ASN A 220 12.21 -1.62 19.24
C ASN A 220 13.09 -2.88 19.34
N TYR A 221 14.33 -2.79 18.86
CA TYR A 221 15.28 -3.91 18.85
C TYR A 221 15.55 -4.51 20.24
N THR A 222 15.39 -3.74 21.32
CA THR A 222 15.57 -4.24 22.69
C THR A 222 14.36 -5.03 23.19
N LYS A 223 13.14 -4.75 22.72
CA LYS A 223 11.93 -5.49 23.09
C LYS A 223 12.05 -6.99 22.78
N CYS A 224 12.71 -7.33 21.67
CA CYS A 224 12.99 -8.69 21.28
C CYS A 224 14.40 -9.18 21.70
N SER A 225 15.01 -8.59 22.73
CA SER A 225 16.35 -8.95 23.21
C SER A 225 17.44 -8.98 22.12
N ASN A 226 17.29 -8.17 21.07
CA ASN A 226 18.14 -8.17 19.87
C ASN A 226 18.18 -9.52 19.11
N ARG A 227 17.14 -10.35 19.22
CA ARG A 227 17.07 -11.68 18.59
C ARG A 227 15.97 -11.84 17.54
N GLY A 228 15.37 -10.72 17.12
CA GLY A 228 14.23 -10.69 16.21
C GLY A 228 12.92 -10.62 16.98
#